data_AF-A0A657BG42-F1
#
_entry.id   AF-A0A657BG42-F1
#
_cell.length_a   1.000
_cell.length_b   1.000
_cell.length_c   1.000
_cell.angle_alpha   90.00
_cell.angle_beta   90.00
_cell.angle_gamma   90.00
#
_symmetry.space_group_name_H-M   'P 1'
#
loop_
_entity.id
_entity.type
_entity.pdbx_description
1 polymer ?
#
loop_
_entity_poly.entity_id
_entity_poly.type
_entity_poly.pdbx_seq_one_letter_code
_entity_poly.pdbx_strand_id
1 'polypeptide(L)'
;MTTLQKMRLAFFILLFGAFFSAPSHSEITITEINPHKFPDAISNPSKTARLRVTWKGEVKGVRNTTVLGSVYNAGEFLLSSDSDKTFTVNMTNDADISGVTLKTFQFRYNNKTYTTFPVSGLANPGAGTTATVGMRILFSKNVPAGDIAPSYTITVTEDP
;
A
#
# COMPACT_ATOMS: atom_id res chain seq x y z
N MET A 1 40.41 58.64 -13.20
CA MET A 1 39.43 57.54 -13.01
C MET A 1 40.12 56.24 -13.34
N THR A 2 40.68 55.61 -12.31
CA THR A 2 41.64 54.50 -12.41
C THR A 2 40.92 53.16 -12.48
N THR A 3 41.43 52.31 -13.36
CA THR A 3 41.00 50.95 -13.76
C THR A 3 40.84 49.94 -12.60
N LEU A 4 41.20 50.32 -11.37
CA LEU A 4 41.15 49.47 -10.17
C LEU A 4 39.74 49.35 -9.56
N GLN A 5 38.81 50.25 -9.90
CA GLN A 5 37.46 50.25 -9.32
C GLN A 5 36.49 49.30 -10.05
N LYS A 6 36.77 48.95 -11.30
CA LYS A 6 35.97 47.99 -12.09
C LYS A 6 36.24 46.52 -11.71
N MET A 7 37.42 46.23 -11.15
CA MET A 7 37.82 44.87 -10.74
C MET A 7 37.24 44.42 -9.39
N ARG A 8 36.72 45.35 -8.57
CA ARG A 8 36.08 45.04 -7.28
C ARG A 8 34.59 44.72 -7.39
N LEU A 9 33.95 45.07 -8.50
CA LEU A 9 32.53 44.79 -8.73
C LEU A 9 32.29 43.38 -9.31
N ALA A 10 33.28 42.83 -10.03
CA ALA A 10 33.22 41.45 -10.54
C ALA A 10 33.43 40.38 -9.45
N PHE A 11 34.06 40.75 -8.33
CA PHE A 11 34.32 39.83 -7.22
C PHE A 11 33.16 39.74 -6.21
N PHE A 12 32.20 40.66 -6.27
CA PHE A 12 31.04 40.69 -5.36
C PHE A 12 29.81 39.96 -5.88
N ILE A 13 29.77 39.62 -7.19
CA ILE A 13 28.66 38.88 -7.80
C ILE A 13 28.90 37.35 -7.73
N LEU A 14 30.13 36.90 -7.47
CA LEU A 14 30.49 35.49 -7.46
C LEU A 14 30.34 34.79 -6.10
N LEU A 15 29.98 35.52 -5.03
CA LEU A 15 29.90 34.98 -3.67
C LEU A 15 28.46 34.83 -3.11
N PHE A 16 27.44 35.06 -3.93
CA PHE A 16 26.03 34.88 -3.54
C PHE A 16 25.36 33.68 -4.22
N GLY A 17 26.15 32.79 -4.83
CA GLY A 17 25.72 31.46 -5.22
C GLY A 17 25.83 30.48 -4.06
N ALA A 18 25.31 30.84 -2.89
CA ALA A 18 25.09 29.86 -1.83
C ALA A 18 24.03 28.89 -2.35
N PHE A 19 24.51 27.74 -2.80
CA PHE A 19 23.75 26.54 -3.11
C PHE A 19 22.83 26.23 -1.91
N PHE A 20 21.63 26.80 -1.92
CA PHE A 20 20.49 26.20 -1.25
C PHE A 20 20.08 25.00 -2.10
N SER A 21 20.87 23.93 -2.04
CA SER A 21 20.37 22.61 -2.36
C SER A 21 19.35 22.32 -1.28
N ALA A 22 18.07 22.62 -1.54
CA ALA A 22 16.99 22.10 -0.72
C ALA A 22 17.21 20.58 -0.64
N PRO A 23 17.10 19.96 0.54
CA PRO A 23 17.04 18.51 0.58
C PRO A 23 15.82 18.10 -0.25
N SER A 24 16.07 17.50 -1.41
CA SER A 24 15.05 16.80 -2.17
C SER A 24 14.67 15.59 -1.32
N HIS A 25 13.72 15.79 -0.42
CA HIS A 25 13.02 14.69 0.22
C HIS A 25 12.16 14.06 -0.86
N SER A 26 12.65 12.96 -1.40
CA SER A 26 11.86 12.03 -2.20
C SER A 26 10.89 11.36 -1.23
N GLU A 27 9.59 11.49 -1.46
CA GLU A 27 8.57 10.86 -0.63
C GLU A 27 7.58 10.09 -1.50
N ILE A 28 7.38 8.80 -1.17
CA ILE A 28 6.22 8.05 -1.63
C ILE A 28 5.15 8.04 -0.54
N THR A 29 3.95 8.44 -0.91
CA THR A 29 2.78 8.45 -0.03
C THR A 29 1.76 7.40 -0.48
N ILE A 30 1.10 6.78 0.48
CA ILE A 30 -0.09 5.96 0.26
C ILE A 30 -1.25 6.56 1.04
N THR A 31 -2.37 6.80 0.37
CA THR A 31 -3.61 7.31 0.98
C THR A 31 -4.73 6.30 0.75
N GLU A 32 -5.44 5.92 1.79
CA GLU A 32 -6.62 5.06 1.68
C GLU A 32 -7.79 5.85 1.07
N ILE A 33 -8.37 5.33 -0.02
CA ILE A 33 -9.60 5.86 -0.63
C ILE A 33 -10.81 5.11 -0.09
N ASN A 34 -10.73 3.78 -0.12
CA ASN A 34 -11.79 2.90 0.35
C ASN A 34 -11.18 1.77 1.17
N PRO A 35 -11.54 1.62 2.46
CA PRO A 35 -10.98 0.56 3.29
C PRO A 35 -11.40 -0.80 2.77
N HIS A 36 -10.50 -1.79 2.90
CA HIS A 36 -10.85 -3.17 2.60
C HIS A 36 -11.92 -3.65 3.61
N LYS A 37 -13.10 -4.03 3.11
CA LYS A 37 -14.17 -4.59 3.97
C LYS A 37 -14.19 -6.10 3.91
N PHE A 38 -14.12 -6.70 5.09
CA PHE A 38 -14.32 -8.13 5.27
C PHE A 38 -15.83 -8.42 5.44
N PRO A 39 -16.31 -9.57 4.97
CA PRO A 39 -17.69 -9.97 5.25
C PRO A 39 -17.94 -10.16 6.75
N ASP A 40 -19.10 -9.72 7.22
CA ASP A 40 -19.45 -9.55 8.63
C ASP A 40 -19.39 -10.85 9.44
N ALA A 41 -19.93 -11.98 8.98
CA ALA A 41 -19.88 -13.18 9.80
C ALA A 41 -19.78 -14.50 9.03
N ILE A 42 -19.14 -15.46 9.69
CA ILE A 42 -18.94 -16.83 9.22
C ILE A 42 -19.69 -17.75 10.17
N SER A 43 -20.72 -18.41 9.67
CA SER A 43 -21.43 -19.41 10.46
C SER A 43 -20.67 -20.75 10.44
N ASN A 44 -20.07 -21.07 11.60
CA ASN A 44 -19.67 -22.39 12.11
C ASN A 44 -18.49 -23.15 11.46
N PRO A 45 -17.22 -22.81 11.77
CA PRO A 45 -16.07 -23.61 11.38
C PRO A 45 -15.75 -24.66 12.46
N SER A 46 -16.60 -25.69 12.60
CA SER A 46 -16.16 -26.98 13.18
C SER A 46 -15.00 -27.62 12.39
N LYS A 47 -14.68 -27.04 11.22
CA LYS A 47 -13.56 -27.33 10.31
C LYS A 47 -12.92 -26.01 9.86
N THR A 48 -11.68 -26.05 9.39
CA THR A 48 -11.01 -24.88 8.78
C THR A 48 -11.83 -24.33 7.61
N ALA A 49 -12.11 -23.02 7.64
CA ALA A 49 -12.85 -22.31 6.60
C ALA A 49 -11.96 -21.35 5.80
N ARG A 50 -12.34 -21.10 4.55
CA ARG A 50 -11.58 -20.25 3.62
C ARG A 50 -12.54 -19.35 2.85
N LEU A 51 -12.18 -18.08 2.69
CA LEU A 51 -12.82 -17.15 1.78
C LEU A 51 -11.79 -16.19 1.20
N ARG A 52 -12.06 -15.58 0.05
CA ARG A 52 -11.17 -14.59 -0.58
C ARG A 52 -12.00 -13.42 -1.09
N VAL A 53 -11.63 -12.21 -0.68
CA VAL A 53 -12.04 -10.98 -1.35
C VAL A 53 -10.95 -10.65 -2.37
N THR A 54 -11.31 -10.64 -3.65
CA THR A 54 -10.36 -10.35 -4.73
C THR A 54 -10.14 -8.86 -4.89
N TRP A 55 -9.10 -8.46 -5.61
CA TRP A 55 -8.85 -7.06 -5.98
C TRP A 55 -10.00 -6.41 -6.79
N LYS A 56 -10.93 -7.22 -7.34
CA LYS A 56 -12.15 -6.74 -8.02
C LYS A 56 -13.32 -6.47 -7.08
N GLY A 57 -13.15 -6.68 -5.76
CA GLY A 57 -14.25 -6.66 -4.81
C GLY A 57 -15.18 -7.88 -4.92
N GLU A 58 -14.79 -8.94 -5.62
CA GLU A 58 -15.56 -10.18 -5.69
C GLU A 58 -15.19 -11.14 -4.56
N VAL A 59 -16.17 -11.83 -3.98
CA VAL A 59 -15.93 -12.98 -3.07
C VAL A 59 -15.77 -14.27 -3.88
N LYS A 60 -14.68 -15.01 -3.62
CA LYS A 60 -14.38 -16.31 -4.24
C LYS A 60 -13.86 -17.31 -3.21
N GLY A 61 -13.92 -18.59 -3.57
CA GLY A 61 -13.27 -19.66 -2.82
C GLY A 61 -13.87 -19.91 -1.43
N VAL A 62 -15.16 -19.60 -1.26
CA VAL A 62 -15.95 -19.83 -0.06
C VAL A 62 -16.05 -21.34 0.19
N ARG A 63 -15.40 -21.84 1.26
CA ARG A 63 -15.39 -23.26 1.64
C ARG A 63 -15.56 -23.42 3.15
N ASN A 64 -16.41 -24.37 3.54
CA ASN A 64 -16.73 -24.68 4.95
C ASN A 64 -17.19 -23.44 5.74
N THR A 65 -17.77 -22.46 5.05
CA THR A 65 -18.34 -21.25 5.62
C THR A 65 -19.50 -20.80 4.72
N THR A 66 -20.46 -20.10 5.33
CA THR A 66 -21.44 -19.28 4.63
C THR A 66 -21.09 -17.82 4.94
N VAL A 67 -21.03 -16.99 3.90
CA VAL A 67 -20.86 -15.55 4.05
C VAL A 67 -22.19 -14.98 4.53
N LEU A 68 -22.22 -14.46 5.75
CA LEU A 68 -23.36 -13.73 6.28
C LEU A 68 -23.11 -12.23 6.02
N GLY A 69 -23.95 -11.62 5.20
CA GLY A 69 -23.79 -10.23 4.75
C GLY A 69 -23.42 -10.10 3.27
N SER A 70 -23.73 -8.95 2.68
CA SER A 70 -23.43 -8.62 1.28
C SER A 70 -22.41 -7.49 1.13
N VAL A 71 -21.88 -6.98 2.25
CA VAL A 71 -20.97 -5.83 2.26
C VAL A 71 -19.53 -6.34 2.38
N TYR A 72 -18.79 -6.24 1.27
CA TYR A 72 -17.34 -6.46 1.22
C TYR A 72 -16.80 -5.73 -0.01
N ASN A 73 -15.53 -5.34 0.02
CA ASN A 73 -14.86 -4.74 -1.13
C ASN A 73 -13.34 -4.89 -1.02
N ALA A 74 -12.67 -4.75 -2.16
CA ALA A 74 -11.23 -4.58 -2.20
C ALA A 74 -10.85 -3.26 -1.51
N GLY A 75 -9.67 -3.21 -0.90
CA GLY A 75 -9.11 -1.94 -0.44
C GLY A 75 -8.64 -1.13 -1.64
N GLU A 76 -8.93 0.16 -1.68
CA GLU A 76 -8.47 1.07 -2.74
C GLU A 76 -7.59 2.15 -2.15
N PHE A 77 -6.45 2.38 -2.77
CA PHE A 77 -5.41 3.29 -2.28
C PHE A 77 -4.93 4.18 -3.42
N LEU A 78 -4.68 5.45 -3.13
CA LEU A 78 -3.96 6.38 -4.00
C LEU A 78 -2.48 6.35 -3.62
N LEU A 79 -1.62 6.07 -4.60
CA LEU A 79 -0.18 6.21 -4.46
C LEU A 79 0.24 7.49 -5.17
N SER A 80 1.12 8.26 -4.55
CA SER A 80 1.77 9.43 -5.17
C SER A 80 3.21 9.52 -4.73
N SER A 81 4.05 10.07 -5.59
CA SER A 81 5.46 10.35 -5.33
C SER A 81 5.84 11.66 -6.01
N ASP A 82 6.77 12.39 -5.40
CA ASP A 82 7.36 13.62 -5.93
C ASP A 82 8.73 13.40 -6.58
N SER A 83 9.13 12.14 -6.75
CA SER A 83 10.39 11.73 -7.36
C SER A 83 10.19 10.98 -8.68
N ASP A 84 11.29 10.60 -9.32
CA ASP A 84 11.33 9.71 -10.49
C ASP A 84 11.68 8.26 -10.12
N LYS A 85 11.84 7.95 -8.83
CA LYS A 85 12.31 6.64 -8.37
C LYS A 85 11.24 5.57 -8.46
N THR A 86 11.68 4.33 -8.62
CA THR A 86 10.80 3.18 -8.41
C THR A 86 10.51 3.00 -6.91
N PHE A 87 9.55 2.15 -6.58
CA PHE A 87 9.24 1.84 -5.20
C PHE A 87 9.03 0.36 -4.94
N THR A 88 9.14 0.01 -3.67
CA THR A 88 8.87 -1.30 -3.11
C THR A 88 7.57 -1.27 -2.32
N VAL A 89 6.74 -2.31 -2.49
CA VAL A 89 5.57 -2.58 -1.66
C VAL A 89 5.80 -3.85 -0.87
N ASN A 90 5.51 -3.81 0.43
CA ASN A 90 5.38 -4.99 1.28
C ASN A 90 3.99 -5.05 1.90
N MET A 91 3.49 -6.27 2.11
CA MET A 91 2.18 -6.50 2.74
C MET A 91 2.29 -7.60 3.78
N THR A 92 1.82 -7.32 4.99
CA THR A 92 1.89 -8.25 6.12
C THR A 92 0.53 -8.39 6.80
N ASN A 93 0.25 -9.60 7.29
CA ASN A 93 -0.89 -9.86 8.17
C ASN A 93 -0.49 -9.53 9.60
N ASP A 94 -1.26 -8.70 10.29
CA ASP A 94 -0.89 -8.23 11.63
C ASP A 94 -1.23 -9.26 12.72
N ALA A 95 -2.01 -10.30 12.37
CA ALA A 95 -2.34 -11.44 13.23
C ALA A 95 -2.97 -11.04 14.58
N ASP A 96 -3.76 -9.98 14.56
CA ASP A 96 -4.47 -9.38 15.69
C ASP A 96 -5.64 -10.22 16.21
N ILE A 97 -6.24 -11.06 15.35
CA ILE A 97 -7.34 -11.94 15.72
C ILE A 97 -6.89 -13.41 15.76
N SER A 98 -6.96 -14.03 16.94
CA SER A 98 -6.61 -15.44 17.13
C SER A 98 -7.45 -16.37 16.23
N GLY A 99 -6.77 -17.27 15.52
CA GLY A 99 -7.41 -18.22 14.61
C GLY A 99 -7.83 -17.62 13.26
N VAL A 100 -7.63 -16.33 13.03
CA VAL A 100 -7.82 -15.69 11.73
C VAL A 100 -6.46 -15.41 11.11
N THR A 101 -6.32 -15.63 9.81
CA THR A 101 -5.08 -15.28 9.11
C THR A 101 -5.37 -14.75 7.72
N LEU A 102 -4.86 -13.55 7.43
CA LEU A 102 -4.83 -12.99 6.08
C LEU A 102 -3.63 -13.57 5.33
N LYS A 103 -3.87 -14.13 4.15
CA LYS A 103 -2.85 -14.75 3.31
C LYS A 103 -3.14 -14.49 1.84
N THR A 104 -2.17 -14.78 0.98
CA THR A 104 -2.33 -14.64 -0.47
C THR A 104 -2.81 -13.23 -0.84
N PHE A 105 -2.14 -12.23 -0.28
CA PHE A 105 -2.34 -10.83 -0.63
C PHE A 105 -2.21 -10.64 -2.14
N GLN A 106 -3.01 -9.74 -2.69
CA GLN A 106 -3.03 -9.35 -4.08
C GLN A 106 -2.97 -7.83 -4.10
N PHE A 107 -1.88 -7.29 -4.62
CA PHE A 107 -1.74 -5.86 -4.89
C PHE A 107 -1.82 -5.67 -6.39
N ARG A 108 -2.81 -4.93 -6.88
CA ARG A 108 -2.91 -4.61 -8.30
C ARG A 108 -2.56 -3.15 -8.52
N TYR A 109 -1.57 -2.93 -9.37
CA TYR A 109 -1.01 -1.63 -9.69
C TYR A 109 -0.60 -1.63 -11.17
N ASN A 110 -0.89 -0.54 -11.89
CA ASN A 110 -0.63 -0.42 -13.34
C ASN A 110 -1.06 -1.66 -14.14
N ASN A 111 -2.30 -2.12 -13.91
CA ASN A 111 -2.90 -3.30 -14.54
C ASN A 111 -2.21 -4.65 -14.30
N LYS A 112 -1.17 -4.71 -13.46
CA LYS A 112 -0.47 -5.93 -13.06
C LYS A 112 -0.86 -6.31 -11.63
N THR A 113 -1.07 -7.60 -11.39
CA THR A 113 -1.36 -8.12 -10.05
C THR A 113 -0.13 -8.83 -9.50
N TYR A 114 0.28 -8.44 -8.30
CA TYR A 114 1.41 -8.96 -7.56
C TYR A 114 0.91 -9.77 -6.36
N THR A 115 1.50 -10.93 -6.12
CA THR A 115 1.06 -11.88 -5.07
C THR A 115 2.20 -12.38 -4.20
N THR A 116 3.41 -11.89 -4.43
CA THR A 116 4.62 -12.22 -3.68
C THR A 116 5.20 -10.90 -3.19
N PHE A 117 5.46 -10.81 -1.89
CA PHE A 117 5.91 -9.59 -1.23
C PHE A 117 7.19 -9.87 -0.41
N PRO A 118 8.13 -8.92 -0.32
CA PRO A 118 8.08 -7.59 -0.94
C PRO A 118 8.18 -7.66 -2.47
N VAL A 119 7.60 -6.67 -3.15
CA VAL A 119 7.77 -6.45 -4.59
C VAL A 119 8.47 -5.12 -4.81
N SER A 120 9.65 -5.15 -5.40
CA SER A 120 10.49 -3.98 -5.68
C SER A 120 10.47 -3.58 -7.17
N GLY A 121 10.98 -2.39 -7.48
CA GLY A 121 11.08 -1.91 -8.85
C GLY A 121 9.72 -1.60 -9.48
N LEU A 122 8.71 -1.25 -8.67
CA LEU A 122 7.43 -0.79 -9.18
C LEU A 122 7.61 0.60 -9.81
N ALA A 123 7.06 0.79 -11.01
CA ALA A 123 7.14 2.06 -11.72
C ALA A 123 6.52 3.19 -10.91
N ASN A 124 7.16 4.36 -10.86
CA ASN A 124 6.73 5.52 -10.10
C ASN A 124 5.24 5.88 -10.34
N PRO A 125 4.46 6.21 -9.29
CA PRO A 125 3.03 6.53 -9.42
C PRO A 125 2.72 7.97 -9.88
N GLY A 126 3.74 8.82 -10.03
CA GLY A 126 3.62 10.25 -10.31
C GLY A 126 2.76 10.97 -9.28
N ALA A 127 2.00 11.96 -9.75
CA ALA A 127 1.09 12.73 -8.90
C ALA A 127 -0.12 11.92 -8.35
N GLY A 128 -0.32 10.68 -8.81
CA GLY A 128 -1.46 9.88 -8.38
C GLY A 128 -1.72 8.68 -9.27
N THR A 129 -1.61 7.48 -8.71
CA THR A 129 -2.02 6.22 -9.36
C THR A 129 -2.74 5.33 -8.36
N THR A 130 -3.89 4.79 -8.74
CA THR A 130 -4.69 3.91 -7.87
C THR A 130 -4.10 2.49 -7.83
N ALA A 131 -4.07 1.91 -6.64
CA ALA A 131 -3.87 0.49 -6.41
C ALA A 131 -5.08 -0.13 -5.71
N THR A 132 -5.35 -1.39 -6.01
CA THR A 132 -6.41 -2.17 -5.35
C THR A 132 -5.82 -3.39 -4.66
N VAL A 133 -6.31 -3.68 -3.46
CA VAL A 133 -5.85 -4.77 -2.60
C VAL A 133 -6.95 -5.80 -2.43
N GLY A 134 -6.61 -7.06 -2.67
CA GLY A 134 -7.41 -8.22 -2.29
C GLY A 134 -6.61 -9.20 -1.44
N MET A 135 -7.29 -10.11 -0.75
CA MET A 135 -6.63 -11.13 0.08
C MET A 135 -7.54 -12.32 0.36
N ARG A 136 -6.91 -13.43 0.76
CA ARG A 136 -7.62 -14.60 1.28
C ARG A 136 -7.63 -14.55 2.81
N ILE A 137 -8.77 -14.84 3.40
CA ILE A 137 -8.92 -15.04 4.83
C ILE A 137 -9.04 -16.52 5.13
N LEU A 138 -8.25 -16.98 6.10
CA LEU A 138 -8.26 -18.34 6.62
C LEU A 138 -8.74 -18.33 8.06
N PHE A 139 -9.69 -19.21 8.36
CA PHE A 139 -10.23 -19.41 9.71
C PHE A 139 -9.79 -20.77 10.23
N SER A 140 -9.17 -20.80 11.40
CA SER A 140 -8.90 -22.02 12.14
C SER A 140 -10.21 -22.62 12.67
N LYS A 141 -10.12 -23.81 13.25
CA LYS A 141 -11.27 -24.48 13.85
C LYS A 141 -11.69 -23.70 15.10
N ASN A 142 -12.99 -23.61 15.37
CA ASN A 142 -13.56 -22.98 16.56
C ASN A 142 -13.39 -21.46 16.66
N VAL A 143 -13.06 -20.76 15.58
CA VAL A 143 -13.20 -19.29 15.56
C VAL A 143 -14.68 -18.97 15.81
N PRO A 144 -15.02 -18.16 16.83
CA PRO A 144 -16.39 -17.81 17.13
C PRO A 144 -17.08 -17.19 15.91
N ALA A 145 -18.34 -17.53 15.69
CA ALA A 145 -19.15 -16.84 14.70
C ALA A 145 -19.44 -15.42 15.19
N GLY A 146 -19.35 -14.44 14.29
CA GLY A 146 -19.61 -13.03 14.57
C GLY A 146 -18.71 -12.11 13.76
N ASP A 147 -18.81 -10.82 14.06
CA ASP A 147 -18.08 -9.75 13.41
C ASP A 147 -16.58 -9.85 13.71
N ILE A 148 -15.79 -9.91 12.64
CA ILE A 148 -14.33 -9.97 12.70
C ILE A 148 -13.74 -8.85 11.84
N ALA A 149 -12.75 -8.15 12.39
CA ALA A 149 -12.07 -7.05 11.72
C ALA A 149 -10.54 -7.27 11.76
N PRO A 150 -10.01 -8.27 11.03
CA PRO A 150 -8.57 -8.51 11.01
C PRO A 150 -7.83 -7.35 10.34
N SER A 151 -6.62 -7.06 10.79
CA SER A 151 -5.78 -5.99 10.23
C SER A 151 -4.59 -6.50 9.42
N TYR A 152 -4.13 -5.65 8.51
CA TYR A 152 -2.94 -5.85 7.70
C TYR A 152 -2.22 -4.53 7.50
N THR A 153 -0.90 -4.61 7.33
CA THR A 153 -0.05 -3.45 7.05
C THR A 153 0.38 -3.45 5.58
N ILE A 154 0.30 -2.28 4.94
CA ILE A 154 0.98 -2.00 3.67
C ILE A 154 2.15 -1.06 3.96
N THR A 155 3.35 -1.47 3.57
CA THR A 155 4.52 -0.61 3.60
C THR A 155 4.90 -0.25 2.17
N VAL A 156 4.98 1.05 1.89
CA VAL A 156 5.55 1.60 0.66
C VAL A 156 6.86 2.28 0.99
N THR A 157 7.89 2.03 0.20
CA THR A 157 9.22 2.61 0.39
C THR A 157 9.80 2.90 -0.98
N GLU A 158 10.34 4.09 -1.18
CA GLU A 158 11.07 4.39 -2.41
C GLU A 158 12.37 3.59 -2.47
N ASP A 159 12.70 3.14 -3.67
CA ASP A 159 13.95 2.45 -3.92
C ASP A 159 15.11 3.48 -3.86
N PRO A 160 16.33 3.06 -3.50
CA PRO A 160 17.49 3.94 -3.36
C PRO A 160 17.91 4.64 -4.66
#